data_AF-A0A2E4A9T3-F1
#
_entry.id   AF-A0A2E4A9T3-F1
#
_cell.length_a   1.000
_cell.length_b   1.000
_cell.length_c   1.000
_cell.angle_alpha   90.00
_cell.angle_beta   90.00
_cell.angle_gamma   90.00
#
_symmetry.space_group_name_H-M   'P 1'
#
loop_
_entity.id
_entity.type
_entity.pdbx_description
1 polymer ?
#
loop_
_entity_poly.entity_id
_entity_poly.type
_entity_poly.pdbx_seq_one_letter_code
_entity_poly.pdbx_strand_id
1 'polypeptide(L)'
;MSRILTIFLFSILILQSPAEKAVHLGVWSQFSAVSGKPNTYLAEIPASKSVERLLLPSSSPNIIKVVIDKKISRFEHDQKLNRIAIELDRSKKHLIEVETAENSKQLSDGRIIFSSLDAKIKGETAKLEKDPGNYRIGFWSNEEDSLFWNYNASRWGMYDLELTYSLAAKESKIKIQIGSKSIVSNINHTDSWYHYDTVKLGKIYLPKSGKYQVSINAIDKQGGAVMNFKSLVLVPTSEGKEIIQSGSNILLHSMDSKVNGVTLRYEPASKKRCLGYWSNPSDWASWDFTVNQPGKYKVTVRQGCGKGHGGSTASTILGDQKLSFEVEDTGGFQNWKNLTLGTLQIEEAGLKKLEVRPINKKGVAVMDIQEIILTKE
;
A
#
# COMPACT_ATOMS: atom_id res chain seq x y z
N MET A 1 -33.22 -51.91 -3.04
CA MET A 1 -31.94 -51.17 -2.94
C MET A 1 -31.78 -50.34 -4.20
N SER A 2 -31.48 -49.03 -4.05
CA SER A 2 -30.69 -48.16 -4.96
C SER A 2 -31.02 -48.19 -6.47
N ARG A 3 -31.22 -47.12 -7.24
CA ARG A 3 -31.13 -45.66 -7.13
C ARG A 3 -31.79 -45.17 -8.42
N ILE A 4 -32.72 -44.24 -8.35
CA ILE A 4 -33.13 -43.45 -9.51
C ILE A 4 -32.28 -42.19 -9.48
N LEU A 5 -31.42 -42.00 -10.49
CA LEU A 5 -30.78 -40.72 -10.78
C LEU A 5 -31.13 -40.36 -12.22
N THR A 6 -32.24 -39.66 -12.39
CA THR A 6 -32.61 -39.01 -13.64
C THR A 6 -31.87 -37.68 -13.70
N ILE A 7 -30.84 -37.57 -14.53
CA ILE A 7 -30.18 -36.31 -14.85
C ILE A 7 -30.96 -35.66 -15.99
N PHE A 8 -31.64 -34.54 -15.71
CA PHE A 8 -32.11 -33.63 -16.75
C PHE A 8 -30.99 -32.62 -17.05
N LEU A 9 -30.40 -32.72 -18.24
CA LEU A 9 -29.68 -31.60 -18.86
C LEU A 9 -30.72 -30.62 -19.40
N PHE A 10 -30.77 -29.42 -18.83
CA PHE A 10 -31.31 -28.25 -19.52
C PHE A 10 -30.15 -27.34 -19.91
N SER A 11 -29.81 -27.38 -21.19
CA SER A 11 -28.98 -26.39 -21.87
C SER A 11 -29.79 -25.11 -22.05
N ILE A 12 -29.40 -24.07 -21.31
CA ILE A 12 -29.82 -22.69 -21.58
C ILE A 12 -28.57 -21.93 -22.03
N LEU A 13 -28.51 -21.63 -23.32
CA LEU A 13 -27.60 -20.62 -23.88
C LEU A 13 -28.14 -19.24 -23.47
N ILE A 14 -27.48 -18.60 -22.51
CA ILE A 14 -27.60 -17.15 -22.28
C ILE A 14 -26.23 -16.53 -22.56
N LEU A 15 -26.17 -15.72 -23.61
CA LEU A 15 -25.05 -14.84 -23.91
C LEU A 15 -25.21 -13.55 -23.08
N GLN A 16 -24.51 -13.44 -21.94
CA GLN A 16 -24.04 -12.17 -21.37
C GLN A 16 -22.76 -12.34 -20.50
N SER A 17 -21.69 -11.67 -20.95
CA SER A 17 -20.62 -10.91 -20.26
C SER A 17 -19.72 -11.57 -19.15
N PRO A 18 -18.49 -11.03 -18.95
CA PRO A 18 -17.37 -11.70 -18.30
C PRO A 18 -17.67 -12.01 -16.83
N ALA A 19 -17.80 -13.30 -16.55
CA ALA A 19 -17.73 -13.88 -15.23
C ALA A 19 -16.30 -13.78 -14.64
N GLU A 20 -15.79 -12.55 -14.52
CA GLU A 20 -14.74 -12.06 -13.62
C GLU A 20 -15.04 -12.35 -12.13
N LYS A 21 -16.07 -13.14 -11.81
CA LYS A 21 -16.60 -13.35 -10.46
C LYS A 21 -16.51 -14.78 -9.91
N ALA A 22 -16.00 -15.78 -10.63
CA ALA A 22 -16.16 -17.18 -10.18
C ALA A 22 -14.91 -18.09 -10.08
N VAL A 23 -13.70 -17.69 -10.50
CA VAL A 23 -12.54 -18.63 -10.57
C VAL A 23 -11.29 -18.22 -9.77
N HIS A 24 -11.26 -17.07 -9.09
CA HIS A 24 -10.18 -16.82 -8.13
C HIS A 24 -10.43 -17.56 -6.79
N LEU A 25 -9.96 -18.80 -6.76
CA LEU A 25 -9.41 -19.49 -5.58
C LEU A 25 -10.39 -20.09 -4.56
N GLY A 26 -10.99 -21.22 -4.91
CA GLY A 26 -11.56 -22.15 -3.93
C GLY A 26 -10.52 -22.87 -3.07
N VAL A 27 -9.69 -22.15 -2.29
CA VAL A 27 -9.12 -22.57 -0.98
C VAL A 27 -8.71 -21.34 -0.12
N TRP A 28 -8.99 -20.09 -0.51
CA TRP A 28 -8.76 -18.88 0.32
C TRP A 28 -9.89 -18.58 1.32
N SER A 29 -10.74 -19.56 1.63
CA SER A 29 -12.06 -19.34 2.27
C SER A 29 -12.04 -18.64 3.63
N GLN A 30 -10.88 -18.49 4.27
CA GLN A 30 -10.71 -17.79 5.54
C GLN A 30 -10.32 -16.32 5.40
N PHE A 31 -9.80 -15.89 4.23
CA PHE A 31 -9.48 -14.49 4.01
C PHE A 31 -10.52 -13.80 3.12
N SER A 32 -10.76 -12.54 3.43
CA SER A 32 -11.61 -11.64 2.65
C SER A 32 -10.78 -10.50 2.07
N ALA A 33 -11.11 -10.05 0.86
CA ALA A 33 -10.47 -8.87 0.28
C ALA A 33 -10.70 -7.63 1.17
N VAL A 34 -9.68 -6.79 1.31
CA VAL A 34 -9.76 -5.55 2.09
C VAL A 34 -10.33 -4.43 1.23
N SER A 35 -11.47 -3.87 1.64
CA SER A 35 -12.11 -2.76 0.94
C SER A 35 -11.16 -1.55 0.84
N GLY A 36 -11.00 -1.01 -0.37
CA GLY A 36 -10.12 0.14 -0.63
C GLY A 36 -8.62 -0.18 -0.61
N LYS A 37 -8.22 -1.44 -0.37
CA LYS A 37 -6.81 -1.87 -0.42
C LYS A 37 -6.67 -3.05 -1.39
N PRO A 38 -6.50 -2.79 -2.70
CA PRO A 38 -6.39 -3.84 -3.72
C PRO A 38 -5.23 -4.80 -3.43
N ASN A 39 -5.36 -6.05 -3.90
CA ASN A 39 -4.34 -7.10 -3.72
C ASN A 39 -4.02 -7.42 -2.24
N THR A 40 -4.94 -7.08 -1.33
CA THR A 40 -4.77 -7.30 0.09
C THR A 40 -5.95 -8.07 0.64
N TYR A 41 -5.65 -9.07 1.47
CA TYR A 41 -6.62 -9.99 2.03
C TYR A 41 -6.42 -10.10 3.54
N LEU A 42 -7.51 -10.23 4.28
CA LEU A 42 -7.55 -10.20 5.73
C LEU A 42 -8.26 -11.43 6.27
N ALA A 43 -7.66 -12.08 7.27
CA ALA A 43 -8.28 -13.16 8.03
C ALA A 43 -8.13 -12.89 9.52
N GLU A 44 -9.17 -13.25 10.26
CA GLU A 44 -9.12 -13.35 11.71
C GLU A 44 -8.81 -14.79 12.09
N ILE A 45 -7.68 -14.98 12.77
CA ILE A 45 -7.21 -16.31 13.15
C ILE A 45 -7.43 -16.50 14.65
N PRO A 46 -8.28 -17.45 15.08
CA PRO A 46 -8.52 -17.69 16.48
C PRO A 46 -7.30 -18.34 17.17
N ALA A 47 -7.26 -18.17 18.49
CA ALA A 47 -6.33 -18.86 19.35
C ALA A 47 -6.45 -20.39 19.16
N SER A 48 -5.33 -21.09 19.28
CA SER A 48 -5.26 -22.56 19.20
C SER A 48 -4.16 -23.07 20.12
N LYS A 49 -4.46 -24.12 20.90
CA LYS A 49 -3.48 -24.78 21.78
C LYS A 49 -2.68 -25.89 21.08
N SER A 50 -3.07 -26.28 19.87
CA SER A 50 -2.53 -27.47 19.19
C SER A 50 -1.86 -27.17 17.85
N VAL A 51 -1.87 -25.91 17.41
CA VAL A 51 -1.33 -25.49 16.12
C VAL A 51 -0.59 -24.18 16.32
N GLU A 52 0.70 -24.15 16.02
CA GLU A 52 1.57 -22.97 16.18
C GLU A 52 1.72 -22.19 14.86
N ARG A 53 1.65 -22.89 13.72
CA ARG A 53 1.78 -22.31 12.37
C ARG A 53 0.44 -22.16 11.66
N LEU A 54 0.24 -21.06 10.95
CA LEU A 54 -0.79 -20.97 9.92
C LEU A 54 -0.19 -21.40 8.58
N LEU A 55 -0.74 -22.46 7.99
CA LEU A 55 -0.38 -22.89 6.65
C LEU A 55 -1.39 -22.35 5.65
N LEU A 56 -0.94 -21.53 4.71
CA LEU A 56 -1.76 -21.09 3.59
C LEU A 56 -1.93 -22.24 2.59
N PRO A 57 -3.02 -22.25 1.82
CA PRO A 57 -3.24 -23.25 0.78
C PRO A 57 -2.13 -23.23 -0.27
N SER A 58 -1.80 -24.38 -0.84
CA SER A 58 -0.81 -24.48 -1.93
C SER A 58 -1.23 -23.73 -3.20
N SER A 59 -2.52 -23.44 -3.35
CA SER A 59 -3.05 -22.61 -4.42
C SER A 59 -2.93 -21.12 -4.13
N SER A 60 -2.28 -20.69 -3.05
CA SER A 60 -2.18 -19.26 -2.73
C SER A 60 -1.49 -18.48 -3.85
N PRO A 61 -1.99 -17.28 -4.25
CA PRO A 61 -1.20 -16.31 -4.99
C PRO A 61 0.13 -16.05 -4.32
N ASN A 62 1.03 -15.49 -5.10
CA ASN A 62 2.35 -15.10 -4.66
C ASN A 62 2.27 -14.05 -3.54
N ILE A 63 2.52 -14.48 -2.30
CA ILE A 63 2.49 -13.62 -1.12
C ILE A 63 3.75 -12.76 -1.12
N ILE A 64 3.57 -11.44 -1.06
CA ILE A 64 4.68 -10.48 -1.05
C ILE A 64 4.81 -9.74 0.27
N LYS A 65 3.84 -9.84 1.17
CA LYS A 65 3.90 -9.23 2.50
C LYS A 65 2.92 -9.91 3.43
N VAL A 66 3.31 -10.08 4.69
CA VAL A 66 2.45 -10.51 5.78
C VAL A 66 2.48 -9.45 6.88
N VAL A 67 1.31 -9.10 7.40
CA VAL A 67 1.14 -8.18 8.52
C VAL A 67 0.28 -8.87 9.57
N ILE A 68 0.83 -9.04 10.78
CA ILE A 68 0.15 -9.62 11.93
C ILE A 68 -0.06 -8.51 12.94
N ASP A 69 -1.32 -8.26 13.33
CA ASP A 69 -1.69 -7.22 14.29
C ASP A 69 -1.04 -5.86 13.98
N LYS A 70 -1.12 -5.44 12.70
CA LYS A 70 -0.55 -4.18 12.17
C LYS A 70 0.99 -4.13 12.11
N LYS A 71 1.68 -5.22 12.40
CA LYS A 71 3.15 -5.34 12.30
C LYS A 71 3.56 -6.20 11.11
N ILE A 72 4.41 -5.65 10.23
CA ILE A 72 5.06 -6.44 9.17
C ILE A 72 5.80 -7.60 9.82
N SER A 73 5.54 -8.80 9.31
CA SER A 73 6.02 -10.05 9.89
C SER A 73 6.60 -10.95 8.82
N ARG A 74 7.61 -11.72 9.21
CA ARG A 74 8.24 -12.74 8.37
C ARG A 74 7.26 -13.83 7.99
N PHE A 75 7.48 -14.46 6.84
CA PHE A 75 6.77 -15.68 6.43
C PHE A 75 7.74 -16.67 5.76
N GLU A 76 7.38 -17.94 5.79
CA GLU A 76 8.18 -19.05 5.26
C GLU A 76 7.49 -19.65 4.03
N HIS A 77 8.26 -20.14 3.06
CA HIS A 77 7.80 -21.18 2.13
C HIS A 77 8.28 -22.55 2.64
N ASP A 78 7.38 -23.31 3.25
CA ASP A 78 7.66 -24.65 3.74
C ASP A 78 7.87 -25.58 2.54
N GLN A 79 9.12 -26.00 2.34
CA GLN A 79 9.51 -26.83 1.20
C GLN A 79 8.92 -28.23 1.24
N LYS A 80 8.68 -28.79 2.44
CA LYS A 80 8.16 -30.15 2.58
C LYS A 80 6.69 -30.21 2.21
N LEU A 81 5.94 -29.18 2.59
CA LEU A 81 4.51 -29.06 2.33
C LEU A 81 4.19 -28.31 1.04
N ASN A 82 5.19 -27.63 0.46
CA ASN A 82 5.06 -26.70 -0.65
C ASN A 82 3.95 -25.66 -0.41
N ARG A 83 4.01 -25.00 0.74
CA ARG A 83 3.00 -24.04 1.21
C ARG A 83 3.65 -22.85 1.90
N ILE A 84 2.97 -21.71 1.90
CA ILE A 84 3.37 -20.60 2.75
C ILE A 84 3.00 -20.91 4.20
N ALA A 85 3.95 -20.77 5.10
CA ALA A 85 3.79 -20.92 6.54
C ALA A 85 4.01 -19.56 7.23
N ILE A 86 3.13 -19.24 8.18
CA ILE A 86 3.21 -18.03 9.01
C ILE A 86 3.28 -18.48 10.46
N GLU A 87 4.37 -18.13 11.13
CA GLU A 87 4.55 -18.37 12.56
C GLU A 87 3.69 -17.40 13.38
N LEU A 88 3.02 -17.93 14.42
CA LEU A 88 2.05 -17.17 15.20
C LEU A 88 2.11 -17.56 16.69
N ASP A 89 1.92 -16.57 17.56
CA ASP A 89 1.58 -16.84 18.97
C ASP A 89 0.11 -17.24 19.08
N ARG A 90 -0.17 -18.53 19.02
CA ARG A 90 -1.55 -19.04 18.99
C ARG A 90 -2.21 -19.08 20.38
N SER A 91 -1.62 -18.45 21.41
CA SER A 91 -2.27 -18.23 22.71
C SER A 91 -3.43 -17.24 22.65
N LYS A 92 -3.46 -16.39 21.62
CA LYS A 92 -4.49 -15.38 21.40
C LYS A 92 -4.98 -15.34 19.95
N LYS A 93 -6.05 -14.60 19.74
CA LYS A 93 -6.56 -14.26 18.42
C LYS A 93 -5.63 -13.26 17.74
N HIS A 94 -5.44 -13.42 16.43
CA HIS A 94 -4.65 -12.53 15.58
C HIS A 94 -5.45 -12.05 14.38
N LEU A 95 -5.16 -10.82 13.95
CA LEU A 95 -5.60 -10.30 12.66
C LEU A 95 -4.43 -10.39 11.68
N ILE A 96 -4.59 -11.15 10.60
CA ILE A 96 -3.55 -11.36 9.60
C ILE A 96 -3.99 -10.76 8.28
N GLU A 97 -3.18 -9.82 7.80
CA GLU A 97 -3.29 -9.27 6.48
C GLU A 97 -2.15 -9.80 5.60
N VAL A 98 -2.47 -10.16 4.36
CA VAL A 98 -1.49 -10.59 3.36
C VAL A 98 -1.64 -9.77 2.10
N GLU A 99 -0.52 -9.33 1.53
CA GLU A 99 -0.49 -8.66 0.23
C GLU A 99 0.06 -9.64 -0.82
N THR A 100 -0.55 -9.63 -2.00
CA THR A 100 -0.23 -10.57 -3.09
C THR A 100 0.16 -9.84 -4.37
N ALA A 101 1.06 -10.42 -5.17
CA ALA A 101 1.38 -9.84 -6.47
C ALA A 101 1.82 -10.87 -7.52
N GLU A 102 0.99 -10.98 -8.56
CA GLU A 102 1.32 -11.75 -9.77
C GLU A 102 1.91 -10.87 -10.88
N ASN A 103 1.60 -9.56 -10.89
CA ASN A 103 2.01 -8.65 -11.95
C ASN A 103 2.54 -7.33 -11.37
N SER A 104 3.43 -6.69 -12.11
CA SER A 104 3.94 -5.35 -11.86
C SER A 104 2.97 -4.31 -12.40
N LYS A 105 2.38 -3.50 -11.51
CA LYS A 105 1.43 -2.46 -11.88
C LYS A 105 1.25 -1.43 -10.78
N GLN A 106 0.67 -0.29 -11.15
CA GLN A 106 0.06 0.60 -10.17
C GLN A 106 -1.30 0.05 -9.74
N LEU A 107 -1.55 0.07 -8.43
CA LEU A 107 -2.81 -0.28 -7.81
C LEU A 107 -3.69 0.97 -7.61
N SER A 108 -4.99 0.76 -7.39
CA SER A 108 -5.95 1.86 -7.20
C SER A 108 -5.73 2.66 -5.92
N ASP A 109 -4.98 2.14 -4.95
CA ASP A 109 -4.56 2.86 -3.74
C ASP A 109 -3.24 3.64 -3.93
N GLY A 110 -2.69 3.62 -5.15
CA GLY A 110 -1.47 4.33 -5.51
C GLY A 110 -0.17 3.54 -5.32
N ARG A 111 -0.20 2.38 -4.64
CA ARG A 111 0.98 1.50 -4.56
C ARG A 111 1.42 1.08 -5.95
N ILE A 112 2.72 0.99 -6.18
CA ILE A 112 3.30 0.47 -7.42
C ILE A 112 4.09 -0.77 -7.07
N ILE A 113 3.71 -1.91 -7.66
CA ILE A 113 4.38 -3.18 -7.43
C ILE A 113 5.31 -3.49 -8.61
N PHE A 114 6.52 -3.93 -8.31
CA PHE A 114 7.46 -4.59 -9.21
C PHE A 114 7.63 -6.04 -8.73
N SER A 115 6.92 -6.95 -9.40
CA SER A 115 6.88 -8.37 -9.07
C SER A 115 8.08 -9.12 -9.67
N SER A 116 8.56 -10.15 -8.98
CA SER A 116 9.55 -11.11 -9.51
C SER A 116 9.11 -11.74 -10.83
N LEU A 117 7.80 -12.00 -11.00
CA LEU A 117 7.24 -12.64 -12.20
C LEU A 117 7.43 -11.83 -13.49
N ASP A 118 7.51 -10.50 -13.36
CA ASP A 118 7.67 -9.57 -14.49
C ASP A 118 9.07 -8.96 -14.57
N ALA A 119 9.97 -9.37 -13.68
CA ALA A 119 11.33 -8.87 -13.67
C ALA A 119 12.02 -9.26 -14.98
N LYS A 120 12.54 -8.26 -15.70
CA LYS A 120 13.51 -8.53 -16.76
C LYS A 120 14.87 -8.68 -16.11
N ILE A 121 15.63 -9.66 -16.57
CA ILE A 121 16.94 -9.99 -16.02
C ILE A 121 17.96 -9.66 -17.09
N LYS A 122 19.00 -8.93 -16.70
CA LYS A 122 20.22 -8.78 -17.49
C LYS A 122 21.34 -9.43 -16.70
N GLY A 123 21.86 -10.55 -17.20
CA GLY A 123 22.83 -11.35 -16.46
C GLY A 123 22.80 -12.81 -16.87
N GLU A 124 23.61 -13.62 -16.21
CA GLU A 124 23.84 -15.04 -16.55
C GLU A 124 23.28 -16.01 -15.50
N THR A 125 23.22 -15.60 -14.23
CA THR A 125 22.93 -16.52 -13.11
C THR A 125 21.56 -16.30 -12.48
N ALA A 126 21.14 -15.04 -12.32
CA ALA A 126 19.82 -14.69 -11.80
C ALA A 126 18.72 -15.24 -12.72
N LYS A 127 17.71 -15.90 -12.15
CA LYS A 127 16.59 -16.45 -12.91
C LYS A 127 15.30 -16.53 -12.10
N LEU A 128 14.18 -16.46 -12.81
CA LEU A 128 12.86 -16.68 -12.23
C LEU A 128 12.69 -18.16 -11.85
N GLU A 129 12.54 -18.41 -10.56
CA GLU A 129 12.12 -19.69 -10.00
C GLU A 129 10.59 -19.71 -9.90
N LYS A 130 9.99 -20.81 -10.38
CA LYS A 130 8.55 -20.93 -10.62
C LYS A 130 7.85 -21.93 -9.70
N ASP A 131 8.26 -21.97 -8.44
CA ASP A 131 7.59 -22.77 -7.43
C ASP A 131 6.19 -22.20 -7.18
N PRO A 132 5.10 -22.97 -7.36
CA PRO A 132 3.74 -22.49 -7.12
C PRO A 132 3.59 -21.89 -5.72
N GLY A 133 3.06 -20.66 -5.63
CA GLY A 133 2.95 -19.92 -4.37
C GLY A 133 4.24 -19.27 -3.88
N ASN A 134 5.40 -19.54 -4.50
CA ASN A 134 6.68 -18.95 -4.15
C ASN A 134 7.52 -18.49 -5.36
N TYR A 135 6.91 -17.74 -6.28
CA TYR A 135 7.62 -17.11 -7.39
C TYR A 135 8.64 -16.08 -6.90
N ARG A 136 9.89 -16.19 -7.35
CA ARG A 136 11.02 -15.36 -6.92
C ARG A 136 12.11 -15.33 -8.00
N ILE A 137 12.93 -14.30 -8.00
CA ILE A 137 14.20 -14.33 -8.73
C ILE A 137 15.27 -14.85 -7.77
N GLY A 138 15.80 -16.03 -8.03
CA GLY A 138 16.88 -16.62 -7.26
C GLY A 138 18.08 -16.95 -8.13
N PHE A 139 19.02 -17.75 -7.59
CA PHE A 139 20.31 -18.06 -8.21
C PHE A 139 21.12 -16.83 -8.65
N TRP A 140 20.85 -15.67 -8.07
CA TRP A 140 21.55 -14.43 -8.37
C TRP A 140 22.95 -14.45 -7.75
N SER A 141 23.85 -15.27 -8.31
CA SER A 141 25.19 -15.52 -7.79
C SER A 141 26.27 -14.63 -8.39
N ASN A 142 26.00 -13.99 -9.52
CA ASN A 142 26.86 -13.00 -10.16
C ASN A 142 26.38 -11.59 -9.82
N GLU A 143 27.27 -10.75 -9.28
CA GLU A 143 26.95 -9.36 -8.88
C GLU A 143 26.69 -8.44 -10.06
N GLU A 144 27.19 -8.79 -11.25
CA GLU A 144 26.94 -8.07 -12.50
C GLU A 144 25.53 -8.32 -13.06
N ASP A 145 24.83 -9.34 -12.56
CA ASP A 145 23.42 -9.56 -12.91
C ASP A 145 22.55 -8.47 -12.27
N SER A 146 21.48 -8.08 -12.97
CA SER A 146 20.56 -7.05 -12.52
C SER A 146 19.12 -7.36 -12.92
N LEU A 147 18.20 -6.85 -12.11
CA LEU A 147 16.76 -6.89 -12.39
C LEU A 147 16.31 -5.52 -12.88
N PHE A 148 15.40 -5.46 -13.85
CA PHE A 148 14.83 -4.20 -14.29
C PHE A 148 13.39 -4.31 -14.79
N TRP A 149 12.71 -3.17 -14.73
CA TRP A 149 11.37 -2.95 -15.27
C TRP A 149 11.34 -1.64 -16.03
N ASN A 150 10.58 -1.61 -17.13
CA ASN A 150 10.20 -0.38 -17.80
C ASN A 150 8.79 -0.02 -17.34
N TYR A 151 8.67 1.06 -16.57
CA TYR A 151 7.42 1.46 -15.94
C TYR A 151 6.98 2.83 -16.41
N ASN A 152 5.69 2.99 -16.69
CA ASN A 152 5.11 4.28 -17.03
C ASN A 152 4.31 4.82 -15.84
N ALA A 153 4.93 5.68 -15.04
CA ALA A 153 4.32 6.25 -13.85
C ALA A 153 3.20 7.23 -14.22
N SER A 154 1.97 6.98 -13.75
CA SER A 154 0.87 7.95 -13.87
C SER A 154 0.93 9.06 -12.81
N ARG A 155 1.56 8.74 -11.66
CA ARG A 155 1.61 9.59 -10.46
C ARG A 155 3.06 9.85 -10.04
N TRP A 156 3.37 11.13 -9.93
CA TRP A 156 4.60 11.62 -9.33
C TRP A 156 4.39 11.96 -7.84
N GLY A 157 5.46 12.13 -7.09
CA GLY A 157 5.43 12.35 -5.64
C GLY A 157 6.36 11.42 -4.87
N MET A 158 6.23 11.43 -3.54
CA MET A 158 7.05 10.63 -2.64
C MET A 158 6.50 9.22 -2.40
N TYR A 159 7.40 8.25 -2.35
CA TYR A 159 7.10 6.85 -2.05
C TYR A 159 8.11 6.28 -1.05
N ASP A 160 7.63 5.51 -0.07
CA ASP A 160 8.47 4.57 0.69
C ASP A 160 8.73 3.33 -0.18
N LEU A 161 9.96 2.82 -0.16
CA LEU A 161 10.32 1.57 -0.82
C LEU A 161 10.27 0.41 0.17
N GLU A 162 9.44 -0.58 -0.14
CA GLU A 162 9.37 -1.85 0.58
C GLU A 162 9.91 -2.98 -0.31
N LEU A 163 10.96 -3.66 0.16
CA LEU A 163 11.55 -4.81 -0.53
C LEU A 163 11.18 -6.09 0.23
N THR A 164 10.64 -7.07 -0.49
CA THR A 164 10.44 -8.43 0.04
C THR A 164 11.44 -9.37 -0.60
N TYR A 165 12.23 -10.03 0.24
CA TYR A 165 13.32 -10.92 -0.18
C TYR A 165 13.61 -11.98 0.88
N SER A 166 14.38 -12.99 0.50
CA SER A 166 15.06 -13.88 1.44
C SER A 166 16.55 -13.96 1.14
N LEU A 167 17.36 -14.17 2.18
CA LEU A 167 18.81 -14.23 2.09
C LEU A 167 19.35 -15.14 3.21
N ALA A 168 19.89 -16.31 2.85
CA ALA A 168 20.48 -17.20 3.85
C ALA A 168 21.92 -16.84 4.24
N ALA A 169 22.59 -16.01 3.43
CA ALA A 169 23.91 -15.50 3.77
C ALA A 169 23.80 -14.27 4.69
N LYS A 170 24.95 -13.79 5.21
CA LYS A 170 24.97 -12.77 6.27
C LYS A 170 24.33 -11.45 5.85
N GLU A 171 24.73 -10.91 4.71
CA GLU A 171 24.21 -9.66 4.16
C GLU A 171 24.57 -9.52 2.67
N SER A 172 23.93 -8.59 1.99
CA SER A 172 24.32 -8.12 0.66
C SER A 172 24.05 -6.62 0.56
N LYS A 173 24.77 -5.93 -0.30
CA LYS A 173 24.57 -4.51 -0.57
C LYS A 173 23.97 -4.34 -1.95
N ILE A 174 22.84 -3.64 -2.02
CA ILE A 174 22.10 -3.44 -3.27
C ILE A 174 21.91 -1.96 -3.57
N LYS A 175 21.74 -1.65 -4.86
CA LYS A 175 21.32 -0.36 -5.36
C LYS A 175 20.01 -0.49 -6.11
N ILE A 176 18.99 0.20 -5.61
CA ILE A 176 17.73 0.41 -6.32
C ILE A 176 17.80 1.75 -7.03
N GLN A 177 17.64 1.76 -8.35
CA GLN A 177 17.65 2.96 -9.16
C GLN A 177 16.31 3.14 -9.88
N ILE A 178 15.75 4.36 -9.80
CA ILE A 178 14.52 4.75 -10.49
C ILE A 178 14.76 6.07 -11.20
N GLY A 179 14.96 5.98 -12.52
CA GLY A 179 15.43 7.13 -13.30
C GLY A 179 16.79 7.64 -12.81
N SER A 180 16.86 8.91 -12.42
CA SER A 180 18.08 9.55 -11.91
C SER A 180 18.26 9.46 -10.39
N LYS A 181 17.28 8.90 -9.66
CA LYS A 181 17.35 8.72 -8.21
C LYS A 181 17.74 7.29 -7.87
N SER A 182 18.47 7.12 -6.77
CA SER A 182 18.82 5.78 -6.27
C SER A 182 18.88 5.74 -4.77
N ILE A 183 18.62 4.55 -4.22
CA ILE A 183 18.85 4.18 -2.83
C ILE A 183 19.88 3.05 -2.82
N VAL A 184 20.88 3.17 -1.95
CA VAL A 184 21.82 2.09 -1.65
C VAL A 184 21.49 1.59 -0.25
N SER A 185 21.33 0.28 -0.10
CA SER A 185 20.95 -0.34 1.17
C SER A 185 21.71 -1.64 1.39
N ASN A 186 22.05 -1.91 2.64
CA ASN A 186 22.43 -3.25 3.07
C ASN A 186 21.14 -4.02 3.37
N ILE A 187 21.04 -5.23 2.85
CA ILE A 187 20.00 -6.21 3.18
C ILE A 187 20.64 -7.31 4.01
N ASN A 188 19.95 -7.75 5.05
CA ASN A 188 20.49 -8.67 6.05
C ASN A 188 19.98 -10.09 5.81
N HIS A 189 20.66 -11.04 6.43
CA HIS A 189 20.21 -12.41 6.60
C HIS A 189 18.75 -12.50 7.08
N THR A 190 18.01 -13.45 6.50
CA THR A 190 16.62 -13.74 6.85
C THR A 190 16.45 -15.15 7.43
N ASP A 191 17.47 -15.74 8.04
CA ASP A 191 17.52 -17.12 8.55
C ASP A 191 17.63 -18.22 7.48
N SER A 192 16.86 -18.13 6.40
CA SER A 192 16.80 -19.18 5.38
C SER A 192 16.50 -18.61 3.99
N TRP A 193 16.87 -19.34 2.94
CA TRP A 193 16.46 -19.02 1.55
C TRP A 193 14.94 -19.06 1.35
N TYR A 194 14.19 -19.60 2.31
CA TYR A 194 12.74 -19.72 2.25
C TYR A 194 12.02 -18.86 3.31
N HIS A 195 12.77 -18.09 4.10
CA HIS A 195 12.22 -17.12 5.05
C HIS A 195 12.27 -15.72 4.45
N TYR A 196 11.11 -15.12 4.23
CA TYR A 196 10.97 -13.83 3.58
C TYR A 196 10.70 -12.72 4.58
N ASP A 197 11.52 -11.67 4.50
CA ASP A 197 11.30 -10.41 5.20
C ASP A 197 10.87 -9.33 4.23
N THR A 198 9.98 -8.45 4.68
CA THR A 198 9.67 -7.19 4.00
C THR A 198 10.31 -6.05 4.77
N VAL A 199 11.25 -5.34 4.15
CA VAL A 199 12.00 -4.25 4.77
C VAL A 199 11.74 -2.92 4.08
N LYS A 200 11.75 -1.83 4.85
CA LYS A 200 11.71 -0.46 4.31
C LYS A 200 13.13 -0.01 4.02
N LEU A 201 13.38 0.43 2.78
CA LEU A 201 14.72 0.83 2.32
C LEU A 201 14.94 2.34 2.34
N GLY A 202 13.84 3.11 2.43
CA GLY A 202 13.87 4.57 2.44
C GLY A 202 12.84 5.16 1.49
N LYS A 203 12.94 6.47 1.26
CA LYS A 203 12.01 7.25 0.44
C LYS A 203 12.62 7.63 -0.91
N ILE A 204 11.83 7.54 -1.99
CA ILE A 204 12.19 8.07 -3.30
C ILE A 204 11.11 9.02 -3.81
N TYR A 205 11.55 10.11 -4.41
CA TYR A 205 10.66 11.07 -5.06
C TYR A 205 10.68 10.86 -6.58
N LEU A 206 9.51 10.62 -7.17
CA LEU A 206 9.33 10.65 -8.61
C LEU A 206 9.00 12.08 -9.04
N PRO A 207 9.83 12.76 -9.85
CA PRO A 207 9.61 14.17 -10.17
C PRO A 207 8.51 14.47 -11.19
N LYS A 208 8.11 13.49 -11.99
CA LYS A 208 7.07 13.66 -13.03
C LYS A 208 6.41 12.33 -13.37
N SER A 209 5.26 12.37 -14.02
CA SER A 209 4.70 11.20 -14.70
C SER A 209 5.54 10.84 -15.93
N GLY A 210 5.44 9.60 -16.38
CA GLY A 210 6.09 9.13 -17.61
C GLY A 210 6.96 7.89 -17.39
N LYS A 211 7.80 7.62 -18.37
CA LYS A 211 8.63 6.41 -18.41
C LYS A 211 9.80 6.51 -17.43
N TYR A 212 9.93 5.49 -16.59
CA TYR A 212 11.05 5.23 -15.71
C TYR A 212 11.61 3.84 -16.00
N GLN A 213 12.94 3.75 -16.04
CA GLN A 213 13.61 2.47 -15.83
C GLN A 213 13.82 2.30 -14.32
N VAL A 214 13.32 1.19 -13.80
CA VAL A 214 13.52 0.75 -12.42
C VAL A 214 14.51 -0.40 -12.48
N SER A 215 15.58 -0.35 -11.70
CA SER A 215 16.54 -1.45 -11.61
C SER A 215 16.99 -1.74 -10.19
N ILE A 216 17.36 -3.00 -9.96
CA ILE A 216 18.01 -3.47 -8.75
C ILE A 216 19.32 -4.12 -9.18
N ASN A 217 20.42 -3.66 -8.60
CA ASN A 217 21.77 -4.11 -8.91
C ASN A 217 22.45 -4.50 -7.60
N ALA A 218 23.33 -5.50 -7.64
CA ALA A 218 24.22 -5.76 -6.52
C ALA A 218 25.36 -4.73 -6.51
N ILE A 219 25.87 -4.43 -5.33
CA ILE A 219 27.13 -3.71 -5.10
C ILE A 219 28.12 -4.65 -4.41
N ASP A 220 27.63 -5.44 -3.46
CA ASP A 220 28.40 -6.41 -2.71
C ASP A 220 27.50 -7.61 -2.36
N LYS A 221 28.06 -8.81 -2.34
CA LYS A 221 27.37 -10.05 -1.99
C LYS A 221 28.25 -10.91 -1.11
N GLN A 222 27.87 -11.05 0.15
CA GLN A 222 28.51 -12.01 1.04
C GLN A 222 27.83 -13.36 0.86
N GLY A 223 28.52 -14.34 0.28
CA GLY A 223 28.02 -15.71 0.12
C GLY A 223 27.56 -16.06 -1.30
N GLY A 224 26.66 -17.05 -1.41
CA GLY A 224 26.33 -17.70 -2.67
C GLY A 224 25.51 -16.84 -3.65
N ALA A 225 24.52 -16.08 -3.17
CA ALA A 225 23.62 -15.27 -3.98
C ALA A 225 23.27 -13.94 -3.31
N VAL A 226 22.90 -12.91 -4.09
CA VAL A 226 22.56 -11.56 -3.62
C VAL A 226 21.30 -11.59 -2.75
N MET A 227 20.28 -12.32 -3.22
CA MET A 227 19.02 -12.60 -2.52
C MET A 227 18.16 -13.54 -3.38
N ASN A 228 17.10 -14.09 -2.80
CA ASN A 228 15.90 -14.40 -3.56
C ASN A 228 14.98 -13.16 -3.54
N PHE A 229 14.85 -12.48 -4.66
CA PHE A 229 13.99 -11.31 -4.80
C PHE A 229 12.53 -11.73 -5.03
N LYS A 230 11.60 -11.17 -4.24
CA LYS A 230 10.17 -11.45 -4.37
C LYS A 230 9.39 -10.28 -4.94
N SER A 231 9.57 -9.09 -4.37
CA SER A 231 8.96 -7.87 -4.90
C SER A 231 9.64 -6.60 -4.40
N LEU A 232 9.53 -5.53 -5.18
CA LEU A 232 9.74 -4.16 -4.74
C LEU A 232 8.41 -3.41 -4.84
N VAL A 233 7.98 -2.76 -3.76
CA VAL A 233 6.74 -1.98 -3.70
C VAL A 233 7.06 -0.53 -3.37
N LEU A 234 6.56 0.41 -4.17
CA LEU A 234 6.55 1.83 -3.86
C LEU A 234 5.20 2.17 -3.23
N VAL A 235 5.21 2.60 -1.98
CA VAL A 235 4.02 2.97 -1.20
C VAL A 235 3.96 4.49 -1.09
N PRO A 236 2.89 5.16 -1.59
CA PRO A 236 2.76 6.61 -1.44
C PRO A 236 2.94 7.05 0.02
N THR A 237 3.73 8.08 0.25
CA THR A 237 4.06 8.56 1.60
C THR A 237 4.18 10.08 1.64
N SER A 238 4.34 10.64 2.84
CA SER A 238 4.45 12.08 3.03
C SER A 238 5.81 12.63 2.59
N GLU A 239 5.78 13.88 2.10
CA GLU A 239 6.97 14.67 1.75
C GLU A 239 7.49 15.51 2.92
N GLY A 240 6.64 15.72 3.93
CA GLY A 240 6.96 16.45 5.13
C GLY A 240 7.40 15.56 6.30
N LYS A 241 7.14 16.05 7.51
CA LYS A 241 7.65 15.51 8.77
C LYS A 241 6.54 14.92 9.63
N GLU A 242 6.93 14.32 10.75
CA GLU A 242 5.98 13.94 11.78
C GLU A 242 5.26 15.17 12.34
N ILE A 243 3.95 15.03 12.56
CA ILE A 243 3.11 16.08 13.14
C ILE A 243 2.96 15.80 14.63
N ILE A 244 3.44 16.73 15.45
CA ILE A 244 3.31 16.67 16.90
C ILE A 244 2.59 17.95 17.34
N GLN A 245 1.57 17.80 18.19
CA GLN A 245 0.84 18.94 18.72
C GLN A 245 1.77 19.92 19.43
N SER A 246 1.70 21.19 19.00
CA SER A 246 2.37 22.32 19.63
C SER A 246 1.36 23.41 20.00
N GLY A 247 1.18 23.66 21.30
CA GLY A 247 0.18 24.62 21.77
C GLY A 247 -1.27 24.15 21.57
N SER A 248 -2.19 25.11 21.37
CA SER A 248 -3.62 24.84 21.22
C SER A 248 -4.03 24.37 19.81
N ASN A 249 -3.16 24.53 18.82
CA ASN A 249 -3.43 24.16 17.43
C ASN A 249 -2.62 22.93 17.00
N ILE A 250 -3.23 22.10 16.16
CA ILE A 250 -2.55 21.05 15.40
C ILE A 250 -2.70 21.40 13.92
N LEU A 251 -1.56 21.61 13.26
CA LEU A 251 -1.51 21.95 11.84
C LEU A 251 -1.22 20.67 11.04
N LEU A 252 -2.18 20.27 10.22
CA LEU A 252 -2.08 19.12 9.32
C LEU A 252 -1.83 19.67 7.91
N HIS A 253 -0.59 20.03 7.60
CA HIS A 253 -0.24 20.54 6.28
C HIS A 253 -0.32 19.44 5.23
N SER A 254 -0.65 19.81 4.00
CA SER A 254 -0.77 18.83 2.90
C SER A 254 0.52 18.07 2.59
N MET A 255 1.69 18.67 2.83
CA MET A 255 2.98 18.00 2.64
C MET A 255 3.20 16.81 3.59
N ASP A 256 2.58 16.85 4.77
CA ASP A 256 2.68 15.82 5.81
C ASP A 256 1.68 14.68 5.60
N SER A 257 0.82 14.79 4.58
CA SER A 257 -0.22 13.80 4.30
C SER A 257 0.33 12.53 3.64
N LYS A 258 -0.37 11.41 3.86
CA LYS A 258 -0.25 10.18 3.09
C LYS A 258 -1.46 10.08 2.17
N VAL A 259 -1.20 9.84 0.89
CA VAL A 259 -2.26 9.65 -0.11
C VAL A 259 -2.53 8.16 -0.32
N ASN A 260 -3.81 7.81 -0.38
CA ASN A 260 -4.27 6.54 -0.90
C ASN A 260 -5.03 6.83 -2.20
N GLY A 261 -4.38 6.58 -3.33
CA GLY A 261 -4.96 6.93 -4.63
C GLY A 261 -3.96 7.13 -5.76
N VAL A 262 -4.51 7.31 -6.96
CA VAL A 262 -3.76 7.36 -8.22
C VAL A 262 -3.54 8.79 -8.70
N THR A 263 -4.53 9.66 -8.55
CA THR A 263 -4.52 11.02 -9.09
C THR A 263 -4.19 12.08 -8.03
N LEU A 264 -4.64 11.90 -6.80
CA LEU A 264 -4.35 12.81 -5.70
C LEU A 264 -2.85 12.82 -5.40
N ARG A 265 -2.29 14.01 -5.18
CA ARG A 265 -0.87 14.18 -4.84
C ARG A 265 -0.64 15.53 -4.17
N TYR A 266 0.45 15.62 -3.42
CA TYR A 266 0.92 16.91 -2.94
C TYR A 266 1.59 17.67 -4.09
N GLU A 267 1.29 18.96 -4.19
CA GLU A 267 1.84 19.89 -5.17
C GLU A 267 2.84 20.85 -4.50
N PRO A 268 4.17 20.63 -4.59
CA PRO A 268 5.17 21.34 -3.80
C PRO A 268 5.50 22.74 -4.36
N ALA A 269 4.93 23.12 -5.50
CA ALA A 269 5.10 24.47 -6.05
C ALA A 269 4.72 25.51 -4.99
N SER A 270 5.58 26.50 -4.77
CA SER A 270 5.46 27.46 -3.66
C SER A 270 4.11 28.19 -3.60
N LYS A 271 3.53 28.49 -4.77
CA LYS A 271 2.20 29.12 -4.91
C LYS A 271 1.02 28.19 -4.61
N LYS A 272 1.25 26.89 -4.49
CA LYS A 272 0.24 25.85 -4.25
C LYS A 272 0.34 25.30 -2.83
N ARG A 273 1.36 24.44 -2.59
CA ARG A 273 1.56 23.71 -1.33
C ARG A 273 0.27 23.03 -0.84
N CYS A 274 -0.41 22.36 -1.76
CA CYS A 274 -1.70 21.74 -1.51
C CYS A 274 -1.70 20.27 -1.90
N LEU A 275 -2.61 19.50 -1.33
CA LEU A 275 -3.13 18.31 -1.98
C LEU A 275 -4.02 18.76 -3.13
N GLY A 276 -3.65 18.39 -4.35
CA GLY A 276 -4.37 18.73 -5.58
C GLY A 276 -4.45 17.52 -6.51
N TYR A 277 -4.85 17.76 -7.76
CA TYR A 277 -5.14 16.68 -8.75
C TYR A 277 -6.19 15.67 -8.27
N TRP A 278 -7.13 16.09 -7.42
CA TRP A 278 -8.14 15.20 -6.84
C TRP A 278 -9.29 14.89 -7.81
N SER A 279 -8.98 14.33 -8.99
CA SER A 279 -9.96 14.04 -10.03
C SER A 279 -10.61 12.68 -9.89
N ASN A 280 -9.96 11.72 -9.24
CA ASN A 280 -10.54 10.41 -8.91
C ASN A 280 -11.23 10.45 -7.53
N PRO A 281 -12.56 10.25 -7.44
CA PRO A 281 -13.28 10.26 -6.17
C PRO A 281 -12.96 9.06 -5.26
N SER A 282 -12.27 8.03 -5.77
CA SER A 282 -11.78 6.92 -4.95
C SER A 282 -10.49 7.25 -4.20
N ASP A 283 -9.80 8.32 -4.59
CA ASP A 283 -8.59 8.77 -3.91
C ASP A 283 -8.95 9.48 -2.61
N TRP A 284 -8.11 9.36 -1.59
CA TRP A 284 -8.25 10.05 -0.32
C TRP A 284 -6.88 10.29 0.33
N ALA A 285 -6.85 11.15 1.35
CA ALA A 285 -5.64 11.46 2.09
C ALA A 285 -5.84 11.28 3.59
N SER A 286 -4.73 11.06 4.29
CA SER A 286 -4.71 11.00 5.74
C SER A 286 -3.48 11.66 6.33
N TRP A 287 -3.61 12.07 7.58
CA TRP A 287 -2.55 12.61 8.41
C TRP A 287 -2.45 11.77 9.67
N ASP A 288 -1.26 11.27 9.95
CA ASP A 288 -0.91 10.71 11.25
C ASP A 288 -0.29 11.82 12.10
N PHE A 289 -0.80 12.03 13.31
CA PHE A 289 -0.36 13.12 14.19
C PHE A 289 -0.44 12.73 15.66
N THR A 290 0.49 13.24 16.47
CA THR A 290 0.55 12.99 17.90
C THR A 290 -0.14 14.11 18.68
N VAL A 291 -1.15 13.75 19.46
CA VAL A 291 -1.90 14.66 20.34
C VAL A 291 -1.34 14.57 21.75
N ASN A 292 -0.99 15.70 22.35
CA ASN A 292 -0.49 15.78 23.72
C ASN A 292 -1.56 16.25 24.71
N GLN A 293 -2.60 16.93 24.21
CA GLN A 293 -3.67 17.46 25.03
C GLN A 293 -5.03 16.96 24.52
N PRO A 294 -5.61 15.91 25.11
CA PRO A 294 -6.98 15.50 24.83
C PRO A 294 -7.97 16.66 24.99
N GLY A 295 -9.13 16.53 24.34
CA GLY A 295 -10.22 17.49 24.42
C GLY A 295 -10.98 17.65 23.11
N LYS A 296 -11.82 18.67 23.07
CA LYS A 296 -12.63 19.05 21.92
C LYS A 296 -11.86 19.97 20.99
N TYR A 297 -11.86 19.68 19.71
CA TYR A 297 -11.14 20.41 18.69
C TYR A 297 -12.08 20.90 17.59
N LYS A 298 -12.11 22.20 17.35
CA LYS A 298 -12.71 22.79 16.16
C LYS A 298 -11.88 22.44 14.93
N VAL A 299 -12.54 21.97 13.87
CA VAL A 299 -11.93 21.56 12.61
C VAL A 299 -12.14 22.62 11.54
N THR A 300 -11.06 23.09 10.95
CA THR A 300 -11.09 24.00 9.79
C THR A 300 -10.29 23.41 8.65
N VAL A 301 -10.86 23.36 7.45
CA VAL A 301 -10.14 23.02 6.22
C VAL A 301 -9.87 24.29 5.44
N ARG A 302 -8.61 24.52 5.06
CA ARG A 302 -8.24 25.59 4.13
C ARG A 302 -8.27 25.03 2.71
N GLN A 303 -9.35 25.30 1.99
CA GLN A 303 -9.63 24.73 0.67
C GLN A 303 -9.42 25.73 -0.46
N GLY A 304 -9.23 25.20 -1.67
CA GLY A 304 -9.34 25.94 -2.93
C GLY A 304 -10.22 25.15 -3.91
N CYS A 305 -11.05 25.84 -4.69
CA CYS A 305 -11.89 25.22 -5.70
C CYS A 305 -12.08 26.17 -6.90
N GLY A 306 -11.98 25.63 -8.11
CA GLY A 306 -12.14 26.44 -9.31
C GLY A 306 -13.56 27.01 -9.48
N LYS A 307 -13.65 28.13 -10.21
CA LYS A 307 -14.91 28.79 -10.55
C LYS A 307 -15.86 27.82 -11.26
N GLY A 308 -17.08 27.68 -10.73
CA GLY A 308 -18.11 26.76 -11.21
C GLY A 308 -17.88 25.28 -10.82
N HIS A 309 -16.90 24.97 -9.97
CA HIS A 309 -16.58 23.59 -9.57
C HIS A 309 -16.94 23.24 -8.11
N GLY A 310 -17.53 24.17 -7.35
CA GLY A 310 -18.05 23.90 -6.01
C GLY A 310 -19.16 22.86 -5.96
N GLY A 311 -19.56 22.45 -4.75
CA GLY A 311 -20.65 21.49 -4.53
C GLY A 311 -20.23 20.02 -4.48
N SER A 312 -18.93 19.71 -4.60
CA SER A 312 -18.43 18.38 -4.20
C SER A 312 -18.66 18.21 -2.69
N THR A 313 -18.90 16.99 -2.22
CA THR A 313 -19.05 16.72 -0.79
C THR A 313 -17.97 15.77 -0.33
N ALA A 314 -17.42 16.01 0.85
CA ALA A 314 -16.37 15.20 1.45
C ALA A 314 -16.60 15.04 2.96
N SER A 315 -15.75 14.25 3.62
CA SER A 315 -15.77 14.13 5.07
C SER A 315 -14.39 14.06 5.66
N THR A 316 -14.20 14.73 6.80
CA THR A 316 -13.11 14.41 7.72
C THR A 316 -13.55 13.27 8.63
N ILE A 317 -12.66 12.31 8.89
CA ILE A 317 -12.93 11.11 9.69
C ILE A 317 -11.82 10.93 10.72
N LEU A 318 -12.20 10.83 12.01
CA LEU A 318 -11.31 10.53 13.13
C LEU A 318 -11.90 9.40 13.97
N GLY A 319 -11.36 8.19 13.84
CA GLY A 319 -12.00 7.00 14.41
C GLY A 319 -13.41 6.84 13.85
N ASP A 320 -14.41 6.81 14.74
CA ASP A 320 -15.83 6.70 14.37
C ASP A 320 -16.51 8.06 14.15
N GLN A 321 -15.83 9.18 14.43
CA GLN A 321 -16.38 10.52 14.23
C GLN A 321 -16.21 10.97 12.78
N LYS A 322 -17.27 11.55 12.21
CA LYS A 322 -17.32 12.02 10.83
C LYS A 322 -17.95 13.40 10.75
N LEU A 323 -17.24 14.37 10.15
CA LEU A 323 -17.81 15.68 9.79
C LEU A 323 -17.91 15.76 8.26
N SER A 324 -19.14 15.76 7.75
CA SER A 324 -19.40 15.91 6.31
C SER A 324 -19.52 17.39 5.95
N PHE A 325 -19.03 17.77 4.78
CA PHE A 325 -19.07 19.15 4.33
C PHE A 325 -19.17 19.25 2.80
N GLU A 326 -19.66 20.40 2.35
CA GLU A 326 -19.70 20.78 0.95
C GLU A 326 -18.52 21.70 0.63
N VAL A 327 -17.83 21.42 -0.47
CA VAL A 327 -16.73 22.22 -1.01
C VAL A 327 -17.30 23.51 -1.57
N GLU A 328 -16.75 24.64 -1.15
CA GLU A 328 -17.19 25.95 -1.60
C GLU A 328 -16.46 26.33 -2.89
N ASP A 329 -17.15 26.96 -3.83
CA ASP A 329 -16.51 27.63 -4.96
C ASP A 329 -15.70 28.83 -4.45
N THR A 330 -14.38 28.82 -4.64
CA THR A 330 -13.49 29.91 -4.23
C THR A 330 -13.09 30.82 -5.39
N GLY A 331 -13.66 30.60 -6.58
CA GLY A 331 -13.35 31.34 -7.81
C GLY A 331 -12.05 30.91 -8.49
N GLY A 332 -11.30 29.96 -7.93
CA GLY A 332 -10.01 29.51 -8.44
C GLY A 332 -9.31 28.51 -7.50
N PHE A 333 -8.64 27.49 -8.04
CA PHE A 333 -7.98 26.45 -7.24
C PHE A 333 -6.87 26.96 -6.31
N GLN A 334 -6.31 28.16 -6.55
CA GLN A 334 -5.35 28.81 -5.65
C GLN A 334 -5.96 29.99 -4.87
N ASN A 335 -7.28 30.19 -4.94
CA ASN A 335 -7.99 31.13 -4.08
C ASN A 335 -8.38 30.39 -2.80
N TRP A 336 -7.58 30.56 -1.75
CA TRP A 336 -7.76 29.79 -0.51
C TRP A 336 -8.87 30.38 0.37
N LYS A 337 -9.76 29.55 0.89
CA LYS A 337 -10.78 29.91 1.87
C LYS A 337 -10.82 28.91 3.02
N ASN A 338 -11.03 29.42 4.24
CA ASN A 338 -11.23 28.58 5.41
C ASN A 338 -12.69 28.17 5.52
N LEU A 339 -12.94 26.87 5.63
CA LEU A 339 -14.23 26.27 5.91
C LEU A 339 -14.19 25.59 7.28
N THR A 340 -14.98 26.08 8.23
CA THR A 340 -15.16 25.44 9.55
C THR A 340 -16.17 24.30 9.41
N LEU A 341 -15.80 23.09 9.87
CA LEU A 341 -16.62 21.88 9.70
C LEU A 341 -17.44 21.49 10.94
N GLY A 342 -17.10 22.05 12.10
CA GLY A 342 -17.60 21.62 13.40
C GLY A 342 -16.46 21.17 14.31
N THR A 343 -16.73 20.21 15.20
CA THR A 343 -15.79 19.79 16.24
C THR A 343 -15.61 18.28 16.27
N LEU A 344 -14.41 17.82 16.58
CA LEU A 344 -14.06 16.43 16.90
C LEU A 344 -13.59 16.33 18.34
N GLN A 345 -13.96 15.25 19.02
CA GLN A 345 -13.49 14.92 20.37
C GLN A 345 -12.26 14.00 20.28
N ILE A 346 -11.19 14.31 21.00
CA ILE A 346 -10.01 13.45 21.13
C ILE A 346 -9.88 13.06 22.60
N GLU A 347 -10.26 11.83 22.94
CA GLU A 347 -10.35 11.39 24.34
C GLU A 347 -9.00 11.10 24.98
N GLU A 348 -8.03 10.64 24.18
CA GLU A 348 -6.73 10.19 24.68
C GLU A 348 -5.60 10.84 23.93
N ALA A 349 -4.48 11.04 24.62
CA ALA A 349 -3.24 11.50 24.00
C ALA A 349 -2.67 10.40 23.08
N GLY A 350 -1.59 10.73 22.38
CA GLY A 350 -0.87 9.82 21.50
C GLY A 350 -1.26 9.93 20.03
N LEU A 351 -0.85 8.93 19.26
CA LEU A 351 -0.99 8.91 17.81
C LEU A 351 -2.45 8.80 17.38
N LYS A 352 -2.88 9.72 16.52
CA LYS A 352 -4.19 9.76 15.88
C LYS A 352 -4.02 9.81 14.37
N LYS A 353 -5.10 9.44 13.66
CA LYS A 353 -5.18 9.49 12.20
C LYS A 353 -6.44 10.20 11.77
N LEU A 354 -6.31 11.33 11.06
CA LEU A 354 -7.42 12.02 10.42
C LEU A 354 -7.42 11.69 8.93
N GLU A 355 -8.55 11.28 8.39
CA GLU A 355 -8.73 11.03 6.95
C GLU A 355 -9.62 12.10 6.34
N VAL A 356 -9.40 12.43 5.07
CA VAL A 356 -10.37 13.16 4.25
C VAL A 356 -10.74 12.30 3.05
N ARG A 357 -12.02 11.94 2.98
CA ARG A 357 -12.57 11.09 1.92
C ARG A 357 -13.66 11.82 1.13
N PRO A 358 -13.68 11.72 -0.21
CA PRO A 358 -14.80 12.22 -1.00
C PRO A 358 -16.06 11.38 -0.75
N ILE A 359 -17.22 12.03 -0.75
CA ILE A 359 -18.53 11.38 -0.84
C ILE A 359 -19.03 11.49 -2.29
N ASN A 360 -18.92 12.68 -2.88
CA ASN A 360 -19.36 12.95 -4.24
C ASN A 360 -18.46 14.02 -4.88
N LYS A 361 -18.22 13.92 -6.18
CA LYS A 361 -17.41 14.88 -6.96
C LYS A 361 -18.28 15.54 -8.02
N LYS A 362 -18.55 16.84 -7.86
CA LYS A 362 -19.36 17.64 -8.81
C LYS A 362 -18.54 18.15 -10.00
N GLY A 363 -17.35 18.68 -9.73
CA GLY A 363 -16.50 19.31 -10.74
C GLY A 363 -15.47 18.37 -11.35
N VAL A 364 -14.46 18.99 -11.98
CA VAL A 364 -13.30 18.29 -12.53
C VAL A 364 -12.43 17.64 -11.44
N ALA A 365 -12.42 18.23 -10.24
CA ALA A 365 -11.75 17.73 -9.04
C ALA A 365 -12.68 17.89 -7.81
N VAL A 366 -12.36 17.20 -6.71
CA VAL A 366 -13.07 17.33 -5.43
C VAL A 366 -12.84 18.72 -4.84
N MET A 367 -11.57 19.05 -4.55
CA MET A 367 -11.04 20.35 -4.11
C MET A 367 -9.51 20.28 -4.06
N ASP A 368 -8.85 21.42 -3.84
CA ASP A 368 -7.49 21.47 -3.31
C ASP A 368 -7.56 21.69 -1.79
N ILE A 369 -6.73 20.98 -1.00
CA ILE A 369 -6.56 21.25 0.43
C ILE A 369 -5.17 21.85 0.62
N GLN A 370 -5.02 22.97 1.31
CA GLN A 370 -3.71 23.48 1.72
C GLN A 370 -3.31 22.92 3.09
N GLU A 371 -4.22 23.00 4.06
CA GLU A 371 -4.02 22.53 5.43
C GLU A 371 -5.36 22.22 6.10
N ILE A 372 -5.32 21.38 7.13
CA ILE A 372 -6.39 21.20 8.10
C ILE A 372 -5.89 21.68 9.45
N ILE A 373 -6.69 22.48 10.14
CA ILE A 373 -6.35 23.08 11.43
C ILE A 373 -7.32 22.49 12.46
N LEU A 374 -6.76 21.87 13.49
CA LEU A 374 -7.49 21.46 14.69
C LEU A 374 -7.17 22.46 15.79
N THR A 375 -8.13 23.26 16.22
CA THR A 375 -7.98 24.24 17.31
C THR A 375 -8.70 23.72 18.54
N LYS A 376 -7.97 23.54 19.63
CA LYS A 376 -8.56 23.14 20.92
C LYS A 376 -9.53 24.22 21.40
N GLU A 377 -10.74 23.81 21.78
CA GLU A 377 -11.78 24.69 22.34
C GLU A 377 -11.55 25.01 23.82
#